data_AF-A0A671R194-F1
#
_entry.id   AF-A0A671R194-F1
#
_cell.length_a   1.000
_cell.length_b   1.000
_cell.length_c   1.000
_cell.angle_alpha   90.00
_cell.angle_beta   90.00
_cell.angle_gamma   90.00
#
_symmetry.space_group_name_H-M   'P 1'
#
loop_
_entity.id
_entity.type
_entity.pdbx_description
1 polymer ?
#
loop_
_entity_poly.entity_id
_entity_poly.type
_entity_poly.pdbx_seq_one_letter_code
_entity_poly.pdbx_strand_id
1 'polypeptide(L)'
;MDETAQRILEYLTELEVAAEDIFSDKQQIVDLDLRRNRNREALGALRNHSSNDNVKVCFGNMFIKFPQESTRSMILKDQEQLDEEISDLRKRLKAKVNRLNDLQGKPELRGYNLSPLSSDEIKAINSLLKK
;
A
#
# COMPACT_ATOMS: atom_id res chain seq x y z
N MET A 1 -14.64 4.31 -42.42
CA MET A 1 -15.26 4.61 -41.11
C MET A 1 -15.15 6.11 -40.90
N ASP A 2 -16.13 6.74 -40.27
CA ASP A 2 -16.12 8.19 -40.02
C ASP A 2 -14.89 8.54 -39.17
N GLU A 3 -14.04 9.46 -39.65
CA GLU A 3 -12.76 9.86 -39.02
C GLU A 3 -12.99 10.36 -37.57
N THR A 4 -14.15 10.96 -37.34
CA THR A 4 -14.59 11.36 -36.00
C THR A 4 -14.84 10.18 -35.06
N ALA A 5 -15.47 9.12 -35.56
CA ALA A 5 -15.75 7.91 -34.78
C ALA A 5 -14.45 7.21 -34.35
N GLN A 6 -13.44 7.19 -35.22
CA GLN A 6 -12.14 6.61 -34.92
C GLN A 6 -11.42 7.38 -33.80
N ARG A 7 -11.45 8.71 -33.86
CA ARG A 7 -10.85 9.58 -32.83
C ARG A 7 -11.56 9.49 -31.47
N ILE A 8 -12.88 9.33 -31.46
CA ILE A 8 -13.65 9.10 -30.22
C ILE A 8 -13.25 7.75 -29.61
N LEU A 9 -13.10 6.72 -30.43
CA LEU A 9 -12.76 5.37 -29.96
C LEU A 9 -11.36 5.33 -29.36
N GLU A 10 -10.38 6.00 -29.98
CA GLU A 10 -9.02 6.15 -29.44
C GLU A 10 -9.02 6.84 -28.07
N TYR A 11 -9.78 7.93 -27.92
CA TYR A 11 -9.91 8.64 -26.65
C TYR A 11 -10.57 7.79 -25.55
N LEU A 12 -11.66 7.08 -25.88
CA LEU A 12 -12.30 6.16 -24.93
C LEU A 12 -11.37 5.02 -24.52
N THR A 13 -10.58 4.50 -25.46
CA THR A 13 -9.59 3.46 -25.17
C THR A 13 -8.52 3.96 -24.21
N GLU A 14 -7.99 5.18 -24.41
CA GLU A 14 -7.00 5.76 -23.50
C GLU A 14 -7.57 5.95 -22.08
N LEU A 15 -8.83 6.40 -21.97
CA LEU A 15 -9.53 6.51 -20.69
C LEU A 15 -9.70 5.17 -19.99
N GLU A 16 -10.11 4.13 -20.72
CA GLU A 16 -10.31 2.79 -20.17
C GLU A 16 -9.00 2.18 -19.65
N VAL A 17 -7.91 2.30 -20.42
CA VAL A 17 -6.58 1.83 -20.01
C VAL A 17 -6.13 2.55 -18.72
N ALA A 18 -6.28 3.87 -18.66
CA ALA A 18 -5.92 4.63 -17.46
C ALA A 18 -6.78 4.27 -16.24
N ALA A 19 -8.06 3.95 -16.44
CA ALA A 19 -8.96 3.50 -15.38
C ALA A 19 -8.61 2.08 -14.88
N GLU A 20 -8.32 1.16 -15.78
CA GLU A 20 -7.96 -0.22 -15.45
C GLU A 20 -6.65 -0.30 -14.64
N ASP A 21 -5.66 0.52 -14.99
CA ASP A 21 -4.41 0.65 -14.23
C ASP A 21 -4.67 1.09 -12.77
N ILE A 22 -5.63 1.99 -12.56
CA ILE A 22 -6.01 2.47 -11.22
C ILE A 22 -6.74 1.37 -10.45
N PHE A 23 -7.62 0.60 -11.10
CA PHE A 23 -8.32 -0.51 -10.46
C PHE A 23 -7.36 -1.64 -10.06
N SER A 24 -6.41 -1.96 -10.94
CA SER A 24 -5.36 -2.94 -10.67
C SER A 24 -4.51 -2.56 -9.45
N ASP A 25 -4.02 -1.31 -9.39
CA ASP A 25 -3.26 -0.81 -8.23
C ASP A 25 -4.09 -0.85 -6.93
N LYS A 26 -5.39 -0.51 -7.00
CA LYS A 26 -6.29 -0.57 -5.85
C LYS A 26 -6.46 -2.01 -5.34
N GLN A 27 -6.62 -2.96 -6.26
CA GLN A 27 -6.72 -4.37 -5.89
C GLN A 27 -5.41 -4.87 -5.26
N GLN A 28 -4.26 -4.49 -5.82
CA GLN A 28 -2.95 -4.82 -5.25
C GLN A 28 -2.80 -4.28 -3.81
N ILE A 29 -3.25 -3.06 -3.53
CA ILE A 29 -3.24 -2.51 -2.16
C ILE A 29 -4.07 -3.39 -1.21
N VAL A 30 -5.25 -3.84 -1.63
CA VAL A 30 -6.11 -4.72 -0.81
C VAL A 30 -5.41 -6.05 -0.53
N ASP A 31 -4.77 -6.64 -1.53
CA ASP A 31 -4.06 -7.92 -1.39
C ASP A 31 -2.85 -7.81 -0.46
N LEU A 32 -2.09 -6.71 -0.56
CA LEU A 32 -0.96 -6.42 0.34
C LEU A 32 -1.44 -6.15 1.77
N ASP A 33 -2.52 -5.38 1.95
CA ASP A 33 -3.13 -5.13 3.26
C ASP A 33 -3.60 -6.45 3.92
N LEU A 34 -4.14 -7.39 3.13
CA LEU A 34 -4.51 -8.74 3.61
C LEU A 34 -3.29 -9.52 4.12
N ARG A 35 -2.17 -9.48 3.38
CA ARG A 35 -0.90 -10.11 3.81
C ARG A 35 -0.35 -9.46 5.07
N ARG A 36 -0.38 -8.13 5.15
CA ARG A 36 0.05 -7.39 6.35
C ARG A 36 -0.78 -7.80 7.57
N ASN A 37 -2.09 -7.92 7.43
CA ASN A 37 -2.97 -8.34 8.53
C ASN A 37 -2.66 -9.77 8.99
N ARG A 38 -2.45 -10.71 8.06
CA ARG A 38 -2.01 -12.08 8.39
C ARG A 38 -0.68 -12.09 9.15
N ASN A 39 0.27 -11.22 8.77
CA ASN A 39 1.54 -11.08 9.48
C ASN A 39 1.33 -10.55 10.91
N ARG A 40 0.39 -9.61 11.12
CA ARG A 40 0.06 -9.12 12.46
C ARG A 40 -0.59 -10.20 13.33
N GLU A 41 -1.48 -11.00 12.76
CA GLU A 41 -2.05 -12.17 13.43
C GLU A 41 -0.98 -13.20 13.79
N ALA A 42 -0.04 -13.48 12.88
CA ALA A 42 1.09 -14.38 13.13
C ALA A 42 1.99 -13.87 14.27
N LEU A 43 2.37 -12.58 14.28
CA LEU A 43 3.12 -11.99 15.39
C LEU A 43 2.33 -12.04 16.72
N GLY A 44 1.01 -11.85 16.65
CA GLY A 44 0.12 -11.99 17.80
C GLY A 44 0.14 -13.40 18.39
N ALA A 45 0.09 -14.42 17.53
CA ALA A 45 0.18 -15.82 17.94
C ALA A 45 1.54 -16.15 18.54
N LEU A 46 2.63 -15.67 17.93
CA LEU A 46 4.00 -15.88 18.43
C LEU A 46 4.19 -15.30 19.83
N ARG A 47 3.51 -14.22 20.22
CA ARG A 47 3.67 -13.60 21.55
C ARG A 47 3.25 -14.52 22.70
N ASN A 48 2.34 -15.46 22.44
CA ASN A 48 1.80 -16.35 23.49
C ASN A 48 2.69 -17.58 23.75
N HIS A 49 3.78 -17.76 23.00
CA HIS A 49 4.71 -18.90 23.12
C HIS A 49 6.06 -18.46 23.70
N SER A 50 6.75 -19.39 24.36
CA SER A 50 8.02 -19.12 25.02
C SER A 50 9.15 -19.00 23.99
N SER A 51 10.01 -17.99 24.11
CA SER A 51 11.02 -17.61 23.10
C SER A 51 12.00 -18.71 22.67
N ASN A 52 12.12 -19.78 23.46
CA ASN A 52 12.97 -20.95 23.17
C ASN A 52 12.23 -22.03 22.36
N ASP A 53 10.93 -21.87 22.11
CA ASP A 53 10.17 -22.80 21.32
C ASP A 53 10.49 -22.65 19.83
N ASN A 54 10.50 -23.78 19.16
CA ASN A 54 10.60 -23.82 17.72
C ASN A 54 9.19 -23.79 17.11
N VAL A 55 9.02 -22.95 16.10
CA VAL A 55 7.74 -22.75 15.41
C VAL A 55 7.83 -23.35 14.00
N LYS A 56 6.72 -23.92 13.53
CA LYS A 56 6.60 -24.39 12.16
C LYS A 56 6.08 -23.26 11.28
N VAL A 57 6.86 -22.86 10.28
CA VAL A 57 6.51 -21.85 9.28
C VAL A 57 6.13 -22.55 7.98
N CYS A 58 5.04 -22.14 7.37
CA CYS A 58 4.64 -22.64 6.05
C CYS A 58 5.43 -21.92 4.96
N PHE A 59 6.11 -22.67 4.10
CA PHE A 59 6.82 -22.15 2.94
C PHE A 59 6.37 -22.92 1.69
N GLY A 60 5.47 -22.31 0.90
CA GLY A 60 4.84 -22.97 -0.24
C GLY A 60 4.00 -24.17 0.17
N ASN A 61 4.49 -25.38 -0.10
CA ASN A 61 3.83 -26.65 0.23
C ASN A 61 4.49 -27.42 1.39
N MET A 62 5.48 -26.84 2.08
CA MET A 62 6.20 -27.49 3.17
C MET A 62 6.15 -26.68 4.46
N PHE A 63 6.31 -27.36 5.60
CA PHE A 63 6.46 -26.73 6.91
C PHE A 63 7.90 -26.87 7.40
N ILE A 64 8.57 -25.74 7.61
CA ILE A 64 9.95 -25.70 8.09
C ILE A 64 9.95 -25.24 9.55
N LYS A 65 10.77 -25.89 10.38
CA LYS A 65 10.92 -25.58 11.79
C LYS A 65 12.01 -24.53 11.97
N PHE A 66 11.67 -23.38 12.55
CA PHE A 66 12.60 -22.30 12.87
C PHE A 66 12.49 -21.89 14.35
N PRO A 67 13.57 -21.36 14.95
CA PRO A 67 13.47 -20.70 16.24
C PRO A 67 12.48 -19.53 16.19
N GLN A 68 11.73 -19.32 17.28
CA GLN A 68 10.73 -18.25 17.36
C GLN A 68 11.31 -16.86 17.12
N GLU A 69 12.49 -16.56 17.68
CA GLU A 69 13.13 -15.24 17.55
C GLU A 69 13.48 -14.92 16.08
N SER A 70 14.05 -15.89 15.37
CA SER A 70 14.35 -15.78 13.94
C SER A 70 13.08 -15.61 13.11
N THR A 71 12.05 -16.40 13.39
CA THR A 71 10.73 -16.30 12.73
C THR A 71 10.10 -14.94 12.95
N ARG A 72 10.18 -14.39 14.18
CA ARG A 72 9.67 -13.07 14.52
C ARG A 72 10.40 -11.97 13.74
N SER A 73 11.73 -12.03 13.67
CA SER A 73 12.52 -11.07 12.88
C SER A 73 12.16 -11.12 11.40
N MET A 74 11.96 -12.32 10.85
CA MET A 74 11.55 -12.50 9.46
C MET A 74 10.18 -11.84 9.17
N ILE A 75 9.18 -12.09 10.02
CA ILE A 75 7.83 -11.51 9.84
C ILE A 75 7.85 -9.98 10.04
N LEU A 76 8.70 -9.45 10.92
CA LEU A 76 8.84 -8.01 11.12
C LEU A 76 9.43 -7.31 9.89
N LYS A 77 10.47 -7.90 9.28
CA LYS A 77 11.06 -7.37 8.04
C LYS A 77 10.05 -7.42 6.88
N ASP A 78 9.27 -8.49 6.79
CA ASP A 78 8.21 -8.61 5.78
C ASP A 78 7.13 -7.54 6.00
N GLN A 79 6.77 -7.21 7.25
CA GLN A 79 5.86 -6.08 7.51
C GLN A 79 6.42 -4.73 7.07
N GLU A 80 7.70 -4.46 7.33
CA GLU A 80 8.36 -3.21 6.89
C GLU A 80 8.33 -3.08 5.36
N GLN A 81 8.66 -4.15 4.63
CA GLN A 81 8.59 -4.18 3.17
C GLN A 81 7.17 -3.97 2.64
N LEU A 82 6.17 -4.62 3.24
CA LEU A 82 4.77 -4.45 2.87
C LEU A 82 4.30 -3.00 3.10
N ASP A 83 4.70 -2.38 4.21
CA ASP A 83 4.31 -1.01 4.52
C ASP A 83 4.95 0.00 3.56
N GLU A 84 6.21 -0.20 3.17
CA GLU A 84 6.88 0.59 2.13
C GLU A 84 6.16 0.45 0.77
N GLU A 85 5.88 -0.78 0.34
CA GLU A 85 5.22 -1.05 -0.95
C GLU A 85 3.80 -0.44 -0.99
N ILE A 86 3.02 -0.58 0.08
CA ILE A 86 1.67 0.01 0.19
C ILE A 86 1.76 1.54 0.15
N SER A 87 2.73 2.13 0.85
CA SER A 87 2.94 3.58 0.88
C SER A 87 3.25 4.11 -0.53
N ASP A 88 4.14 3.43 -1.25
CA ASP A 88 4.55 3.84 -2.59
C ASP A 88 3.46 3.60 -3.64
N LEU A 89 2.69 2.52 -3.53
CA LEU A 89 1.48 2.31 -4.34
C LEU A 89 0.47 3.44 -4.13
N ARG A 90 0.21 3.84 -2.87
CA ARG A 90 -0.72 4.95 -2.57
C ARG A 90 -0.23 6.28 -3.14
N LYS A 91 1.08 6.56 -3.10
CA LYS A 91 1.66 7.77 -3.73
C LYS A 91 1.49 7.75 -5.25
N ARG A 92 1.82 6.64 -5.90
CA ARG A 92 1.68 6.48 -7.36
C ARG A 92 0.23 6.55 -7.81
N LEU A 93 -0.70 5.98 -7.04
CA LEU A 93 -2.13 6.01 -7.33
C LEU A 93 -2.68 7.44 -7.42
N LYS A 94 -2.22 8.37 -6.56
CA LYS A 94 -2.64 9.78 -6.61
C LYS A 94 -2.28 10.42 -7.96
N ALA A 95 -1.07 10.18 -8.46
CA ALA A 95 -0.63 10.70 -9.75
C ALA A 95 -1.43 10.09 -10.91
N LYS A 96 -1.69 8.78 -10.88
CA LYS A 96 -2.53 8.10 -11.89
C LYS A 96 -3.97 8.65 -11.91
N VAL A 97 -4.57 8.85 -10.75
CA VAL A 97 -5.93 9.41 -10.65
C VAL A 97 -5.99 10.85 -11.15
N ASN A 98 -4.97 11.68 -10.88
CA ASN A 98 -4.89 13.02 -11.46
C ASN A 98 -4.84 12.96 -13.00
N ARG A 99 -4.00 12.10 -13.57
CA ARG A 99 -3.97 11.88 -15.03
C ARG A 99 -5.33 11.49 -15.60
N LEU A 100 -6.07 10.61 -14.92
CA LEU A 100 -7.42 10.23 -15.35
C LEU A 100 -8.40 11.42 -15.28
N ASN A 101 -8.30 12.27 -14.26
CA ASN A 101 -9.11 13.48 -14.17
C ASN A 101 -8.79 14.45 -15.30
N ASP A 102 -7.51 14.64 -15.63
CA ASP A 102 -7.08 15.50 -16.74
C ASP A 102 -7.66 15.00 -18.07
N LEU A 103 -7.58 13.69 -18.33
CA LEU A 103 -8.17 13.08 -19.51
C LEU A 103 -9.70 13.29 -19.56
N GLN A 104 -10.38 13.27 -18.42
CA GLN A 104 -11.83 13.51 -18.32
C GLN A 104 -12.23 15.01 -18.30
N GLY A 105 -11.25 15.94 -18.34
CA GLY A 105 -11.50 17.38 -18.22
C GLY A 105 -12.00 17.80 -16.83
N LYS A 106 -11.75 16.98 -15.80
CA LYS A 106 -12.09 17.25 -14.41
C LYS A 106 -10.95 18.02 -13.73
N PRO A 107 -11.24 18.84 -12.71
CA PRO A 107 -10.19 19.53 -11.97
C PRO A 107 -9.29 18.52 -11.22
N GLU A 108 -8.02 18.88 -11.06
CA GLU A 108 -7.05 18.11 -10.27
C GLU A 108 -7.49 17.92 -8.81
N LEU A 109 -7.06 16.80 -8.21
CA LEU A 109 -7.32 16.51 -6.80
C LEU A 109 -6.49 17.42 -5.89
N ARG A 110 -7.12 18.49 -5.41
CA ARG A 110 -6.51 19.40 -4.41
C ARG A 110 -6.58 18.81 -3.01
N GLY A 111 -5.52 18.97 -2.22
CA GLY A 111 -5.46 18.58 -0.80
C GLY A 111 -5.15 17.10 -0.53
N TYR A 112 -5.01 16.27 -1.56
CA TYR A 112 -4.67 14.84 -1.39
C TYR A 112 -3.16 14.58 -1.28
N ASN A 113 -2.31 15.58 -1.54
CA ASN A 113 -0.84 15.51 -1.41
C ASN A 113 -0.33 16.01 -0.05
N LEU A 114 -1.12 15.86 1.01
CA LEU A 114 -0.68 16.18 2.37
C LEU A 114 -0.09 14.93 3.04
N SER A 115 1.02 15.13 3.74
CA SER A 115 1.59 14.16 4.67
C SER A 115 1.15 14.50 6.09
N PRO A 116 0.83 13.50 6.94
CA PRO A 116 0.57 13.76 8.34
C PRO A 116 1.84 14.30 9.02
N LEU A 117 1.66 15.22 9.97
CA LEU A 117 2.75 15.71 10.79
C LEU A 117 3.30 14.57 11.67
N SER A 118 4.62 14.46 11.73
CA SER A 118 5.33 13.58 12.65
C SER A 118 5.17 14.05 14.10
N SER A 119 5.38 13.13 15.05
CA SER A 119 5.36 13.45 16.48
C SER A 119 6.31 14.60 16.83
N ASP A 120 7.46 14.69 16.17
CA ASP A 120 8.46 15.71 16.48
C ASP A 120 8.09 17.07 15.88
N GLU A 121 7.49 17.10 14.69
CA GLU A 121 6.90 18.31 14.11
C GLU A 121 5.74 18.83 14.97
N ILE A 122 4.89 17.95 15.48
CA ILE A 122 3.79 18.33 16.40
C ILE A 122 4.34 18.93 17.71
N LYS A 123 5.39 18.33 18.29
CA LYS A 123 6.05 18.86 19.49
C LYS A 123 6.67 20.24 19.21
N ALA A 124 7.33 20.42 18.08
CA ALA A 124 7.91 21.70 17.67
C ALA A 124 6.83 22.79 17.51
N ILE A 125 5.72 22.47 16.83
CA ILE A 125 4.58 23.38 16.68
C ILE A 125 3.99 23.75 18.04
N ASN A 126 3.79 22.77 18.93
CA ASN A 126 3.28 23.02 20.28
C ASN A 126 4.23 23.88 21.12
N SER A 127 5.54 23.77 20.92
CA SER A 127 6.52 24.64 21.59
C SER A 127 6.48 26.09 21.08
N LEU A 128 6.15 26.30 19.80
CA LEU A 128 6.02 27.61 19.17
C LEU A 128 4.67 28.28 19.48
N LEU A 129 3.59 27.49 19.61
CA LEU A 129 2.24 27.97 19.90
C LEU A 129 1.97 28.25 21.38
N LYS A 130 2.79 27.69 22.30
CA LYS A 130 2.78 28.08 23.71
C LYS A 130 3.52 29.40 23.91
N LYS A 131 2.87 30.50 23.54
CA LYS A 131 3.19 31.86 23.97
C LYS A 131 2.02 32.44 24.75
#